data_AF-A0A8T0Q707-F1
#
_entry.id   AF-A0A8T0Q707-F1
#
_cell.length_a   1.000
_cell.length_b   1.000
_cell.length_c   1.000
_cell.angle_alpha   90.00
_cell.angle_beta   90.00
_cell.angle_gamma   90.00
#
_symmetry.space_group_name_H-M   'P 1'
#
loop_
_entity.id
_entity.type
_entity.pdbx_description
1 polymer ?
#
loop_
_entity_poly.entity_id
_entity_poly.type
_entity_poly.pdbx_seq_one_letter_code
_entity_poly.pdbx_strand_id
1 'polypeptide(L)' 'MRALGAVAWAWLLMLQLAGASHVVYENLLELEAAAAADVPPYIIDPELRTGYHFQPPKNWINGNVNKN' A
#
# COMPACT_ATOMS: atom_id res chain seq x y z
N MET A 1 14.65 43.25 -0.51
CA MET A 1 15.37 42.25 -1.33
C MET A 1 15.52 40.88 -0.65
N ARG A 2 15.81 40.78 0.66
CA ARG A 2 16.06 39.48 1.34
C ARG A 2 14.80 38.60 1.56
N ALA A 3 13.65 39.23 1.82
CA ALA A 3 12.38 38.51 2.07
C ALA A 3 11.85 37.78 0.82
N LEU A 4 11.96 38.40 -0.36
CA LEU A 4 11.55 37.79 -1.63
C LEU A 4 12.39 36.55 -1.97
N GLY A 5 13.68 36.57 -1.63
CA GLY A 5 14.55 35.40 -1.75
C GLY A 5 14.10 34.27 -0.83
N ALA A 6 13.86 34.55 0.45
CA ALA A 6 13.41 33.54 1.41
C ALA A 6 12.09 32.88 1.01
N VAL A 7 11.14 33.65 0.44
CA VAL A 7 9.89 33.12 -0.09
C VAL A 7 10.17 32.19 -1.28
N ALA A 8 10.98 32.59 -2.26
CA ALA A 8 11.31 31.75 -3.40
C ALA A 8 11.97 30.42 -2.99
N TRP A 9 12.85 30.46 -1.98
CA TRP A 9 13.46 29.25 -1.41
C TRP A 9 12.45 28.34 -0.71
N ALA A 10 11.51 28.90 0.05
CA ALA A 10 10.44 28.13 0.69
C ALA A 10 9.53 27.45 -0.36
N TRP A 11 9.21 28.15 -1.45
CA TRP A 11 8.45 27.58 -2.57
C TRP A 11 9.19 26.44 -3.26
N LEU A 12 10.48 26.61 -3.53
CA LEU A 12 11.31 25.54 -4.11
C LEU A 12 11.38 24.32 -3.19
N LEU A 13 11.53 24.52 -1.88
CA LEU A 13 11.55 23.45 -0.89
C LEU A 13 10.21 22.69 -0.85
N MET A 14 9.07 23.40 -0.88
CA MET A 14 7.75 22.78 -0.93
C MET A 14 7.52 21.96 -2.20
N LEU A 15 8.03 22.43 -3.35
CA LEU A 15 7.95 21.69 -4.60
C LEU A 15 8.78 20.39 -4.55
N GLN A 16 10.00 20.45 -3.98
CA GLN A 16 10.82 19.26 -3.79
C GLN A 16 10.22 18.29 -2.79
N LEU A 17 9.61 18.78 -1.71
CA LEU A 17 8.95 17.93 -0.71
C LEU A 17 7.71 17.24 -1.29
N ALA A 18 6.91 17.92 -2.11
CA ALA A 18 5.78 17.32 -2.81
C ALA A 18 6.22 16.28 -3.86
N GLY A 19 7.33 16.53 -4.55
CA GLY A 19 7.95 15.56 -5.47
C GLY A 19 8.51 14.32 -4.77
N ALA A 20 9.09 14.47 -3.58
CA ALA A 20 9.65 13.38 -2.80
C ALA A 20 8.61 12.60 -1.97
N SER A 21 7.45 13.21 -1.69
CA SER A 21 6.37 12.59 -0.90
C SER A 21 5.53 11.60 -1.70
N HIS A 22 5.60 11.61 -3.03
CA HIS A 22 4.84 10.69 -3.86
C HIS A 22 5.79 9.65 -4.47
N VAL A 23 5.76 8.43 -3.96
CA VAL A 23 6.09 7.28 -4.81
C VAL A 23 4.81 6.97 -5.56
N VAL A 24 4.57 7.69 -6.67
CA VAL A 24 3.52 7.29 -7.60
C VAL A 24 4.10 6.12 -8.37
N TYR A 25 3.56 4.95 -8.10
CA TYR A 25 3.71 3.85 -9.02
C TYR A 25 2.94 4.24 -10.28
N GLU A 26 3.68 4.57 -11.34
CA GLU A 26 3.14 4.90 -12.68
C GLU A 26 2.09 3.89 -13.14
N ASN A 27 2.23 2.64 -12.67
CA ASN A 27 1.29 1.58 -12.96
C ASN A 27 0.91 0.80 -11.68
N LEU A 28 -0.13 1.28 -10.99
CA LEU A 28 -0.72 0.57 -9.84
C LEU A 28 -1.17 -0.85 -10.20
N LEU A 29 -1.65 -1.06 -11.43
CA LEU A 29 -2.16 -2.33 -11.91
C LEU A 29 -1.03 -3.37 -12.06
N GLU A 30 0.13 -2.95 -12.56
CA GLU A 30 1.33 -3.78 -12.62
C GLU A 30 1.90 -4.09 -11.23
N LEU A 31 1.83 -3.14 -10.30
CA LEU A 31 2.23 -3.36 -8.91
C LEU A 31 1.30 -4.39 -8.22
N GLU A 32 -0.01 -4.26 -8.40
CA GLU A 32 -0.98 -5.23 -7.89
C GLU A 32 -0.80 -6.60 -8.54
N ALA A 33 -0.54 -6.67 -9.85
CA ALA A 33 -0.26 -7.92 -10.55
C ALA A 33 1.04 -8.58 -10.08
N ALA A 34 2.10 -7.79 -9.85
CA ALA A 34 3.36 -8.29 -9.29
C ALA A 34 3.19 -8.78 -7.86
N ALA A 35 2.41 -8.07 -7.03
CA ALA A 35 2.08 -8.53 -5.69
C ALA A 35 1.23 -9.81 -5.71
N ALA A 36 0.27 -9.93 -6.63
CA ALA A 36 -0.52 -11.14 -6.80
C ALA A 36 0.31 -12.32 -7.32
N ALA A 37 1.36 -12.07 -8.12
CA ALA A 37 2.29 -13.10 -8.59
C ALA A 37 3.20 -13.65 -7.47
N ASP A 38 3.51 -12.82 -6.48
CA ASP A 38 4.31 -13.21 -5.30
C ASP A 38 3.49 -13.94 -4.22
N VAL A 39 2.16 -13.87 -4.32
CA VAL A 39 1.24 -14.56 -3.41
C VAL A 39 1.05 -16.01 -3.88
N PRO A 40 1.32 -17.02 -3.03
CA PRO A 40 1.07 -18.42 -3.36
C PRO A 40 -0.35 -18.67 -3.92
N PRO A 41 -0.51 -19.46 -4.99
CA PRO A 41 -1.80 -19.67 -5.66
C PRO A 41 -2.93 -20.13 -4.73
N TYR A 42 -2.64 -20.95 -3.71
CA TYR A 42 -3.63 -21.45 -2.74
C TYR A 42 -4.24 -20.36 -1.85
N ILE A 43 -3.65 -19.16 -1.80
CA ILE A 43 -4.17 -18.03 -1.02
C ILE A 43 -5.30 -17.33 -1.79
N ILE A 44 -5.15 -17.22 -3.11
CA ILE A 44 -6.08 -16.51 -4.00
C ILE A 44 -7.15 -17.46 -4.56
N ASP A 45 -6.74 -18.66 -4.97
CA ASP A 45 -7.62 -19.65 -5.59
C ASP A 45 -8.31 -20.54 -4.54
N PRO A 46 -9.64 -20.43 -4.37
CA PRO A 46 -10.40 -21.28 -3.45
C PRO A 46 -10.38 -22.76 -3.83
N GLU A 47 -10.17 -23.11 -5.11
CA GLU A 47 -10.12 -24.50 -5.58
C GLU A 47 -8.82 -25.20 -5.19
N LEU A 48 -7.75 -24.41 -5.03
CA LEU A 48 -6.45 -24.89 -4.52
C LEU A 48 -6.38 -24.94 -3.00
N ARG A 49 -7.42 -24.48 -2.30
CA ARG A 49 -7.49 -24.61 -0.85
C ARG A 49 -7.76 -26.06 -0.47
N THR A 50 -6.90 -26.60 0.38
CA THR A 50 -7.10 -27.95 0.92
C THR A 50 -8.42 -28.03 1.72
N GLY A 51 -9.32 -28.91 1.31
CA GLY A 51 -10.67 -29.02 1.89
C GLY A 51 -10.75 -29.59 3.31
N TYR A 52 -9.64 -30.14 3.84
CA TYR A 52 -9.60 -30.77 5.16
C TYR A 52 -8.73 -30.03 6.19
N HIS A 53 -8.05 -28.95 5.82
CA HIS A 53 -7.29 -28.15 6.77
C HIS A 53 -8.17 -27.03 7.33
N PHE A 54 -7.98 -26.69 8.60
CA PHE A 54 -8.65 -25.56 9.22
C PHE A 54 -8.29 -24.27 8.47
N GLN A 55 -9.31 -23.57 7.99
CA GLN A 55 -9.16 -22.31 7.27
C GLN A 55 -9.72 -21.18 8.13
N PRO A 56 -8.86 -20.47 8.86
CA PRO A 56 -9.34 -19.41 9.71
C PRO A 56 -9.95 -18.26 8.88
N PRO A 57 -11.07 -17.67 9.33
CA PRO A 57 -11.57 -16.43 8.78
C PRO A 57 -10.53 -15.30 8.86
N LYS A 58 -10.67 -14.29 7.99
CA LYS A 58 -9.82 -13.09 8.03
C LYS A 58 -9.86 -12.48 9.43
N ASN A 59 -8.70 -12.15 10.00
CA ASN A 59 -8.53 -11.56 11.34
C ASN A 59 -8.97 -12.46 12.51
N TRP A 60 -9.10 -13.79 12.33
CA TRP A 60 -9.50 -14.70 13.41
C TRP A 60 -8.63 -14.61 14.68
N ILE A 61 -7.34 -14.28 14.53
CA ILE A 61 -6.38 -14.20 15.62
C ILE A 61 -6.36 -12.83 16.30
N ASN A 62 -6.97 -11.81 15.67
CA ASN A 62 -6.85 -10.42 16.13
C ASN A 62 -7.76 -10.12 17.34
N GLY A 63 -8.45 -11.13 17.89
CA GLY A 63 -9.44 -10.93 18.93
C GLY A 63 -10.61 -10.08 18.44
N ASN A 64 -11.58 -9.82 19.32
CA ASN A 64 -12.80 -9.09 18.98
C ASN A 64 -12.46 -7.60 18.73
N VAL A 65 -12.03 -7.25 17.51
CA VAL A 65 -11.86 -5.86 17.09
C VAL A 65 -13.26 -5.30 16.83
N ASN A 66 -13.94 -4.95 17.92
CA ASN A 66 -15.19 -4.20 18.00
C ASN A 66 -16.39 -4.77 17.22
N LYS A 67 -17.20 -5.58 17.93
CA LYS A 67 -18.61 -5.76 17.56
C LYS A 67 -19.39 -4.56 18.10
N ASN A 68 -19.62 -3.57 17.24
CA ASN A 68 -20.69 -2.59 17.41
C ASN A 68 -21.89 -3.06 16.60
#